data_AF-V4NQ61-F1
#
_entry.id   AF-V4NQ61-F1
#
_cell.length_a   1.000
_cell.length_b   1.000
_cell.length_c   1.000
_cell.angle_alpha   90.00
_cell.angle_beta   90.00
_cell.angle_gamma   90.00
#
_symmetry.space_group_name_H-M   'P 1'
#
loop_
_entity.id
_entity.type
_entity.pdbx_description
1 polymer ?
#
loop_
_entity_poly.entity_id
_entity_poly.type
_entity_poly.pdbx_seq_one_letter_code
_entity_poly.pdbx_strand_id
1 'polypeptide(L)'
;MCYGFRVNKEANSLKTVISLVAAIALVVLTGCDDGDAARQTGTPWSGAPLPVHEITIEIDDKGMAALTEANDKLRVTTIYYGLPTSASAAKANDRHELPMGSQTFVVDRSTRSIKVTGEGLDVTLLADTADGQVQYKTNAIGVTQANFYHDIVDCSIARGVLTKPQVTPRVMKCALKAP
;
A
#
# COMPACT_ATOMS: atom_id res chain seq x y z
N MET A 1 -9.09 -38.43 6.80
CA MET A 1 -9.14 -39.91 6.81
C MET A 1 -7.90 -40.41 7.50
N CYS A 2 -8.09 -41.21 8.55
CA CYS A 2 -7.05 -41.65 9.46
C CYS A 2 -6.51 -43.05 9.10
N TYR A 3 -5.31 -43.30 9.65
CA TYR A 3 -4.73 -44.57 10.10
C TYR A 3 -3.82 -45.40 9.19
N GLY A 4 -2.72 -45.84 9.83
CA GLY A 4 -1.81 -46.90 9.41
C GLY A 4 -0.52 -46.92 10.26
N PHE A 5 -0.59 -47.10 11.59
CA PHE A 5 -0.22 -48.34 12.31
C PHE A 5 1.23 -48.83 12.12
N ARG A 6 2.02 -48.83 13.21
CA ARG A 6 2.56 -50.04 13.86
C ARG A 6 3.37 -49.69 15.12
N VAL A 7 3.01 -50.36 16.23
CA VAL A 7 3.75 -50.42 17.49
C VAL A 7 4.10 -51.89 17.74
N ASN A 8 5.35 -52.17 18.08
CA ASN A 8 5.79 -53.24 19.01
C ASN A 8 7.28 -52.99 19.30
N LYS A 9 7.69 -52.58 20.51
CA LYS A 9 7.70 -53.26 21.82
C LYS A 9 8.93 -54.16 21.97
N GLU A 10 9.93 -53.67 22.71
CA GLU A 10 10.71 -54.44 23.69
C GLU A 10 11.08 -53.54 24.87
N ALA A 11 11.17 -54.16 26.04
CA ALA A 11 10.96 -53.58 27.35
C ALA A 11 12.24 -53.55 28.21
N ASN A 12 12.09 -52.92 29.38
CA ASN A 12 12.93 -52.95 30.58
C ASN A 12 14.02 -51.88 30.70
N SER A 13 13.72 -50.81 31.44
CA SER A 13 14.05 -50.79 32.86
C SER A 13 13.36 -49.61 33.56
N LEU A 14 12.68 -49.93 34.65
CA LEU A 14 11.82 -49.08 35.46
C LEU A 14 12.62 -48.57 36.67
N LYS A 15 12.65 -47.25 36.92
CA LYS A 15 12.74 -46.57 38.23
C LYS A 15 12.90 -45.06 38.00
N THR A 16 11.80 -44.30 37.97
CA THR A 16 11.22 -43.51 39.09
C THR A 16 11.98 -42.20 39.38
N VAL A 17 11.24 -41.08 39.27
CA VAL A 17 11.28 -39.75 39.95
C VAL A 17 10.87 -38.70 38.89
N ILE A 18 9.59 -38.43 38.64
CA ILE A 18 8.65 -37.57 39.40
C ILE A 18 9.15 -36.11 39.59
N SER A 19 8.48 -35.21 38.87
CA SER A 19 8.23 -33.79 39.17
C SER A 19 9.31 -32.72 38.93
N LEU A 20 9.13 -31.95 37.85
CA LEU A 20 9.31 -30.49 37.80
C LEU A 20 8.31 -29.93 36.77
N VAL A 21 7.07 -29.64 37.18
CA VAL A 21 6.53 -28.29 37.45
C VAL A 21 6.83 -27.27 36.35
N ALA A 22 5.81 -27.06 35.51
CA ALA A 22 5.26 -25.77 35.06
C ALA A 22 6.22 -24.57 34.94
N ALA A 23 6.66 -24.27 33.72
CA ALA A 23 7.05 -22.92 33.29
C ALA A 23 7.15 -22.79 31.76
N ILE A 24 6.09 -23.12 31.01
CA ILE A 24 5.98 -22.70 29.60
C ILE A 24 4.56 -22.14 29.39
N ALA A 25 4.26 -21.06 30.09
CA ALA A 25 3.10 -20.23 29.87
C ALA A 25 3.56 -18.79 29.91
N LEU A 26 4.19 -18.30 28.81
CA LEU A 26 4.39 -16.88 28.49
C LEU A 26 5.28 -16.71 27.24
N VAL A 27 4.87 -17.26 26.09
CA VAL A 27 5.33 -16.76 24.78
C VAL A 27 4.14 -16.72 23.83
N VAL A 28 3.13 -15.94 24.20
CA VAL A 28 2.11 -15.43 23.27
C VAL A 28 2.25 -13.91 23.26
N LEU A 29 3.38 -13.46 22.74
CA LEU A 29 3.68 -12.07 22.38
C LEU A 29 4.27 -12.06 20.96
N THR A 30 3.70 -12.86 20.07
CA THR A 30 4.04 -12.80 18.64
C THR A 30 3.34 -11.59 18.03
N GLY A 31 4.03 -10.45 18.11
CA GLY A 31 4.09 -9.43 17.07
C GLY A 31 2.82 -8.60 16.82
N CYS A 32 2.63 -7.53 17.60
CA CYS A 32 2.25 -6.25 16.98
C CYS A 32 3.49 -5.74 16.22
N ASP A 33 3.75 -6.32 15.06
CA ASP A 33 4.83 -5.88 14.18
C ASP A 33 4.28 -4.82 13.24
N ASP A 34 4.21 -3.58 13.73
CA ASP A 34 4.26 -2.37 12.90
C ASP A 34 5.74 -1.99 12.60
N GLY A 35 6.66 -2.96 12.65
CA GLY A 35 8.08 -2.76 12.38
C GLY A 35 8.37 -2.97 10.90
N ASP A 36 8.88 -1.93 10.22
CA ASP A 36 9.72 -1.88 9.00
C ASP A 36 9.46 -2.83 7.79
N ALA A 37 8.52 -3.76 7.87
CA ALA A 37 8.31 -4.88 6.93
C ALA A 37 7.55 -4.47 5.67
N ALA A 38 7.36 -3.17 5.44
CA ALA A 38 6.78 -2.64 4.21
C ALA A 38 7.71 -1.65 3.48
N ARG A 39 8.97 -1.49 3.91
CA ARG A 39 9.97 -0.81 3.07
C ARG A 39 10.36 -1.75 1.94
N GLN A 40 9.67 -1.65 0.81
CA GLN A 40 10.05 -2.36 -0.40
C GLN A 40 11.46 -1.92 -0.80
N THR A 41 12.44 -2.81 -0.63
CA THR A 41 13.81 -2.60 -1.09
C THR A 41 13.88 -2.86 -2.59
N GLY A 42 13.88 -1.81 -3.39
CA GLY A 42 14.16 -1.87 -4.83
C GLY A 42 15.60 -1.47 -5.17
N THR A 43 16.03 -1.75 -6.39
CA THR A 43 17.23 -1.12 -6.95
C THR A 43 16.95 0.38 -7.12
N PRO A 44 17.88 1.28 -6.73
CA PRO A 44 17.76 2.71 -7.01
C PRO A 44 17.38 2.96 -8.47
N TRP A 45 16.46 3.88 -8.71
CA TRP A 45 16.04 4.22 -10.07
C TRP A 45 17.21 4.91 -10.79
N SER A 46 17.57 4.40 -11.96
CA SER A 46 18.80 4.76 -12.67
C SER A 46 18.61 5.59 -13.94
N GLY A 47 17.40 6.07 -14.23
CA GLY A 47 17.21 7.08 -15.30
C GLY A 47 15.89 7.04 -16.06
N ALA A 48 15.73 8.06 -16.90
CA ALA A 48 14.56 8.27 -17.76
C ALA A 48 14.41 7.18 -18.86
N PRO A 49 13.18 6.92 -19.34
CA PRO A 49 11.92 7.54 -18.92
C PRO A 49 11.42 6.99 -17.57
N LEU A 50 10.62 7.80 -16.87
CA LEU A 50 9.93 7.34 -15.67
C LEU A 50 9.04 6.13 -15.98
N PRO A 51 9.00 5.11 -15.11
CA PRO A 51 8.09 3.99 -15.31
C PRO A 51 6.63 4.46 -15.27
N VAL A 52 5.96 4.42 -16.42
CA VAL A 52 4.50 4.55 -16.49
C VAL A 52 3.89 3.36 -15.73
N HIS A 53 2.86 3.64 -14.94
CA HIS A 53 2.11 2.62 -14.25
C HIS A 53 0.61 2.83 -14.40
N GLU A 54 -0.16 1.78 -14.16
CA GLU A 54 -1.62 1.80 -14.33
C GLU A 54 -2.30 1.58 -12.99
N ILE A 55 -3.37 2.35 -12.75
CA ILE A 55 -4.25 2.21 -11.60
C ILE A 55 -5.61 1.78 -12.11
N THR A 56 -6.07 0.61 -11.68
CA THR A 56 -7.45 0.15 -11.88
C THR A 56 -8.34 0.72 -10.79
N ILE A 57 -9.53 1.18 -11.17
CA ILE A 57 -10.53 1.76 -10.28
C ILE A 57 -11.73 0.81 -10.21
N GLU A 58 -11.93 0.22 -9.04
CA GLU A 58 -13.07 -0.64 -8.75
C GLU A 58 -14.02 0.09 -7.81
N ILE A 59 -15.15 0.54 -8.33
CA ILE A 59 -16.21 1.16 -7.52
C ILE A 59 -17.31 0.12 -7.32
N ASP A 60 -17.71 -0.09 -6.06
CA ASP A 60 -18.85 -0.96 -5.75
C ASP A 60 -20.19 -0.36 -6.22
N ASP A 61 -21.24 -1.17 -6.24
CA ASP A 61 -22.55 -0.76 -6.76
C ASP A 61 -23.14 0.42 -5.98
N LYS A 62 -22.91 0.47 -4.66
CA LYS A 62 -23.43 1.54 -3.79
C LYS A 62 -22.73 2.87 -4.04
N GLY A 63 -21.40 2.86 -4.14
CA GLY A 63 -20.59 4.02 -4.48
C GLY A 63 -20.90 4.54 -5.89
N MET A 64 -21.09 3.63 -6.85
CA MET A 64 -21.48 3.99 -8.22
C MET A 64 -22.87 4.65 -8.26
N ALA A 65 -23.84 4.12 -7.51
CA ALA A 65 -25.18 4.69 -7.41
C ALA A 65 -25.13 6.10 -6.81
N ALA A 66 -24.40 6.29 -5.70
CA ALA A 66 -24.26 7.58 -5.04
C ALA A 66 -23.58 8.64 -5.92
N LEU A 67 -22.47 8.28 -6.60
CA LEU A 67 -21.81 9.17 -7.55
C LEU A 67 -22.71 9.52 -8.73
N THR A 68 -23.60 8.61 -9.14
CA THR A 68 -24.55 8.85 -10.23
C THR A 68 -25.67 9.79 -9.80
N GLU A 69 -26.24 9.57 -8.62
CA GLU A 69 -27.29 10.41 -8.05
C GLU A 69 -26.80 11.85 -7.82
N ALA A 70 -25.59 12.00 -7.27
CA ALA A 70 -24.96 13.31 -7.06
C ALA A 70 -24.48 13.97 -8.37
N ASN A 71 -24.49 13.23 -9.48
CA ASN A 71 -23.84 13.59 -10.74
C ASN A 71 -22.36 14.01 -10.56
N ASP A 72 -21.60 13.23 -9.80
CA ASP A 72 -20.21 13.50 -9.47
C ASP A 72 -19.21 12.76 -10.38
N LYS A 73 -17.99 13.26 -10.38
CA LYS A 73 -16.78 12.67 -10.98
C LYS A 73 -15.86 12.15 -9.89
N LEU A 74 -14.80 11.44 -10.30
CA LEU A 74 -13.70 11.10 -9.42
C LEU A 74 -12.51 11.99 -9.72
N ARG A 75 -11.94 12.59 -8.67
CA ARG A 75 -10.62 13.21 -8.74
C ARG A 75 -9.60 12.24 -8.18
N VAL A 76 -8.73 11.73 -9.05
CA VAL A 76 -7.66 10.79 -8.70
C VAL A 76 -6.35 11.55 -8.59
N THR A 77 -5.69 11.47 -7.45
CA THR A 77 -4.43 12.16 -7.18
C THR A 77 -3.37 11.15 -6.79
N THR A 78 -2.28 11.12 -7.55
CA THR A 78 -1.04 10.41 -7.21
C THR A 78 -0.06 11.40 -6.61
N ILE A 79 0.41 11.13 -5.40
CA ILE A 79 1.50 11.86 -4.74
C ILE A 79 2.76 11.03 -4.86
N TYR A 80 3.86 11.67 -5.28
CA TYR A 80 5.19 11.07 -5.33
C TYR A 80 6.02 11.55 -4.15
N TYR A 81 6.76 10.63 -3.53
CA TYR A 81 7.62 10.94 -2.40
C TYR A 81 8.80 9.99 -2.29
N GLY A 82 9.83 10.41 -1.55
CA GLY A 82 10.98 9.58 -1.20
C GLY A 82 11.18 9.50 0.31
N LEU A 83 12.05 8.60 0.75
CA LEU A 83 12.52 8.58 2.14
C LEU A 83 13.74 9.50 2.24
N PRO A 84 13.72 10.56 3.05
CA PRO A 84 14.84 11.51 3.11
C PRO A 84 16.11 10.84 3.66
N THR A 85 17.27 11.22 3.14
CA THR A 85 18.55 11.02 3.83
C THR A 85 18.61 11.85 5.11
N SER A 86 19.55 11.55 6.02
CA SER A 86 19.79 12.40 7.18
C SER A 86 20.16 13.85 6.80
N ALA A 87 20.84 14.05 5.68
CA ALA A 87 21.22 15.38 5.18
C ALA A 87 20.04 16.17 4.60
N SER A 88 19.02 15.49 4.10
CA SER A 88 17.82 16.08 3.50
C SER A 88 16.60 16.08 4.43
N ALA A 89 16.76 15.71 5.70
CA ALA A 89 15.66 15.64 6.67
C ALA A 89 14.85 16.94 6.79
N ALA A 90 15.49 18.11 6.66
CA ALA A 90 14.82 19.41 6.70
C ALA A 90 13.89 19.68 5.51
N LYS A 91 13.98 18.90 4.43
CA LYS A 91 13.10 18.97 3.25
C LYS A 91 11.86 18.06 3.39
N ALA A 92 11.81 17.22 4.42
CA ALA A 92 10.72 16.28 4.64
C ALA A 92 9.46 16.98 5.21
N ASN A 93 8.30 16.43 4.89
CA ASN A 93 7.02 16.84 5.49
C ASN A 93 6.82 16.24 6.89
N ASP A 94 5.70 16.56 7.54
CA ASP A 94 5.34 16.05 8.88
C ASP A 94 5.23 14.52 8.97
N ARG A 95 5.18 13.83 7.82
CA ARG A 95 5.16 12.36 7.72
C ARG A 95 6.55 11.77 7.51
N HIS A 96 7.61 12.58 7.60
CA HIS A 96 8.99 12.19 7.30
C HIS A 96 9.17 11.70 5.85
N GLU A 97 8.40 12.27 4.92
CA GLU A 97 8.48 11.97 3.49
C GLU A 97 9.07 13.18 2.76
N LEU A 98 9.99 12.93 1.82
CA LEU A 98 10.46 13.96 0.90
C LEU A 98 9.41 14.15 -0.21
N PRO A 99 8.68 15.28 -0.27
CA PRO A 99 7.67 15.48 -1.31
C PRO A 99 8.34 15.67 -2.67
N MET A 100 7.96 14.85 -3.65
CA MET A 100 8.53 14.89 -5.00
C MET A 100 7.51 15.32 -6.05
N GLY A 101 6.33 15.78 -5.63
CA GLY A 101 5.29 16.31 -6.50
C GLY A 101 4.06 15.41 -6.61
N SER A 102 3.20 15.69 -7.59
CA SER A 102 1.91 15.00 -7.73
C SER A 102 1.34 15.09 -9.15
N GLN A 103 0.53 14.10 -9.51
CA GLN A 103 -0.27 14.07 -10.73
C GLN A 103 -1.76 13.95 -10.36
N THR A 104 -2.63 14.74 -10.98
CA THR A 104 -4.08 14.68 -10.71
C THR A 104 -4.88 14.54 -12.00
N PHE A 105 -5.90 13.69 -11.95
CA PHE A 105 -6.87 13.45 -13.01
C PHE A 105 -8.28 13.70 -12.47
N VAL A 106 -9.15 14.30 -13.29
CA VAL A 106 -10.59 14.29 -13.05
C VAL A 106 -11.21 13.40 -14.11
N VAL A 107 -11.77 12.28 -13.68
CA VAL A 107 -12.29 11.24 -14.57
C VAL A 107 -13.77 10.98 -14.27
N ASP A 108 -14.51 10.56 -15.29
CA ASP A 108 -15.90 10.19 -15.08
C ASP A 108 -16.00 8.94 -14.19
N ARG A 109 -17.08 8.86 -13.41
CA ARG A 109 -17.37 7.74 -12.50
C ARG A 109 -17.38 6.36 -13.18
N SER A 110 -17.61 6.30 -14.50
CA SER A 110 -17.54 5.06 -15.29
C SER A 110 -16.12 4.61 -15.65
N THR A 111 -15.11 5.44 -15.39
CA THR A 111 -13.70 5.14 -15.69
C THR A 111 -13.22 3.96 -14.86
N ARG A 112 -12.63 2.96 -15.52
CA ARG A 112 -12.18 1.72 -14.89
C ARG A 112 -10.67 1.63 -14.71
N SER A 113 -9.89 2.39 -15.46
CA SER A 113 -8.45 2.51 -15.22
C SER A 113 -7.91 3.85 -15.68
N ILE A 114 -6.78 4.23 -15.10
CA ILE A 114 -6.01 5.41 -15.50
C ILE A 114 -4.54 5.03 -15.66
N LYS A 115 -3.90 5.61 -16.66
CA LYS A 115 -2.45 5.52 -16.84
C LYS A 115 -1.80 6.72 -16.17
N VAL A 116 -0.92 6.44 -15.23
CA VAL A 116 -0.15 7.42 -14.46
C VAL A 116 1.25 7.47 -15.05
N THR A 117 1.59 8.61 -15.65
CA THR A 117 2.80 8.77 -16.45
C THR A 117 3.99 9.30 -15.66
N GLY A 118 3.78 9.75 -14.43
CA GLY A 118 4.83 10.44 -13.66
C GLY A 118 4.89 11.94 -13.95
N GLU A 119 3.89 12.52 -14.62
CA GLU A 119 3.84 13.97 -14.82
C GLU A 119 3.77 14.69 -13.47
N GLY A 120 4.59 15.73 -13.29
CA GLY A 120 4.69 16.46 -12.03
C GLY A 120 5.61 15.83 -10.98
N LEU A 121 6.34 14.76 -11.31
CA LEU A 121 7.42 14.21 -10.48
C LEU A 121 8.73 14.99 -10.67
N ASP A 122 9.26 15.56 -9.58
CA ASP A 122 10.59 16.13 -9.51
C ASP A 122 11.66 15.07 -9.22
N VAL A 123 12.26 14.55 -10.29
CA VAL A 123 13.34 13.54 -10.20
C VAL A 123 14.66 14.12 -9.69
N THR A 124 14.83 15.43 -9.60
CA THR A 124 16.09 16.03 -9.09
C THR A 124 16.29 15.73 -7.61
N LEU A 125 15.19 15.46 -6.90
CA LEU A 125 15.17 15.11 -5.48
C LEU A 125 15.55 13.64 -5.21
N LEU A 126 15.83 12.81 -6.23
CA LEU A 126 16.27 11.43 -6.01
C LEU A 126 17.58 11.31 -5.23
N ALA A 127 18.51 12.23 -5.43
CA ALA A 127 19.78 12.24 -4.70
C ALA A 127 19.58 12.50 -3.20
N ASP A 128 18.45 13.09 -2.83
CA ASP A 128 18.04 13.34 -1.45
C ASP A 128 17.28 12.15 -0.84
N THR A 129 17.06 11.05 -1.57
CA THR A 129 16.39 9.85 -1.04
C THR A 129 17.38 8.80 -0.54
N ALA A 130 17.14 8.26 0.65
CA ALA A 130 18.02 7.31 1.32
C ALA A 130 18.13 5.96 0.59
N ASP A 131 17.10 5.60 -0.17
CA ASP A 131 16.97 4.35 -0.89
C ASP A 131 17.09 4.52 -2.41
N GLY A 132 17.31 5.75 -2.89
CA GLY A 132 17.38 6.09 -4.31
C GLY A 132 16.06 5.79 -5.06
N GLN A 133 14.93 5.74 -4.36
CA GLN A 133 13.66 5.31 -4.92
C GLN A 133 12.60 6.41 -4.85
N VAL A 134 11.68 6.36 -5.82
CA VAL A 134 10.44 7.13 -5.81
C VAL A 134 9.31 6.20 -5.40
N GLN A 135 8.62 6.56 -4.33
CA GLN A 135 7.39 5.93 -3.89
C GLN A 135 6.20 6.75 -4.34
N TYR A 136 5.04 6.11 -4.44
CA TYR A 136 3.81 6.82 -4.76
C TYR A 136 2.64 6.31 -3.92
N LYS A 137 1.67 7.21 -3.72
CA LYS A 137 0.36 6.97 -3.12
C LYS A 137 -0.69 7.59 -4.01
N THR A 138 -1.62 6.78 -4.51
CA THR A 138 -2.76 7.24 -5.30
C THR A 138 -4.02 7.08 -4.48
N ASN A 139 -4.80 8.16 -4.40
CA ASN A 139 -6.13 8.17 -3.81
C ASN A 139 -7.13 8.78 -4.79
N ALA A 140 -8.41 8.48 -4.62
CA ALA A 140 -9.49 9.14 -5.32
C ALA A 140 -10.54 9.66 -4.34
N ILE A 141 -11.17 10.75 -4.72
CA ILE A 141 -12.29 11.34 -3.99
C ILE A 141 -13.41 11.69 -4.97
N GLY A 142 -14.65 11.70 -4.48
CA GLY A 142 -15.77 12.28 -5.21
C GLY A 142 -15.60 13.81 -5.35
N VAL A 143 -15.95 14.33 -6.53
CA VAL A 143 -16.01 15.77 -6.78
C VAL A 143 -17.22 16.10 -7.65
N THR A 144 -17.77 17.29 -7.43
CA THR A 144 -18.83 17.83 -8.29
C THR A 144 -18.35 18.06 -9.71
N GLN A 145 -19.27 18.31 -10.65
CA GLN A 145 -18.94 18.71 -12.03
C GLN A 145 -18.05 19.96 -12.10
N ALA A 146 -18.17 20.86 -11.12
CA ALA A 146 -17.33 22.06 -10.99
C ALA A 146 -16.01 21.80 -10.22
N ASN A 147 -15.65 20.53 -9.98
CA ASN A 147 -14.44 20.07 -9.29
C ASN A 147 -14.34 20.53 -7.82
N PHE A 148 -15.47 20.83 -7.18
CA PHE A 148 -15.52 20.99 -5.72
C PHE A 148 -15.53 19.64 -5.03
N TYR A 149 -14.82 19.54 -3.92
CA TYR A 149 -14.77 18.34 -3.09
C TYR A 149 -16.17 17.91 -2.67
N HIS A 150 -16.49 16.65 -2.93
CA HIS A 150 -17.72 16.03 -2.45
C HIS A 150 -17.41 14.59 -2.04
N ASP A 151 -17.06 14.43 -0.76
CA ASP A 151 -16.41 13.23 -0.20
C ASP A 151 -17.41 12.10 0.10
N ILE A 152 -18.11 11.64 -0.95
CA ILE A 152 -19.18 10.63 -0.85
C ILE A 152 -18.71 9.18 -1.01
N VAL A 153 -17.46 8.97 -1.45
CA VAL A 153 -16.86 7.64 -1.58
C VAL A 153 -15.54 7.58 -0.83
N ASP A 154 -15.26 6.43 -0.22
CA ASP A 154 -13.97 6.12 0.38
C ASP A 154 -13.20 5.15 -0.51
N CYS A 155 -11.98 5.52 -0.89
CA CYS A 155 -11.14 4.76 -1.80
C CYS A 155 -9.87 4.28 -1.10
N SER A 156 -9.54 3.01 -1.26
CA SER A 156 -8.29 2.44 -0.77
C SER A 156 -7.09 3.10 -1.44
N ILE A 157 -6.05 3.45 -0.69
CA ILE A 157 -4.86 4.06 -1.26
C ILE A 157 -4.02 3.00 -2.00
N ALA A 158 -3.92 3.13 -3.32
CA ALA A 158 -2.99 2.34 -4.12
C ALA A 158 -1.56 2.85 -3.92
N ARG A 159 -0.62 1.96 -3.55
CA ARG A 159 0.77 2.33 -3.24
C ARG A 159 1.77 1.48 -4.00
N GLY A 160 2.97 2.00 -4.19
CA GLY A 160 4.07 1.24 -4.74
C GLY A 160 5.34 2.06 -4.90
N VAL A 161 6.33 1.43 -5.53
CA VAL A 161 7.63 2.04 -5.84
C VAL A 161 7.82 2.07 -7.36
N LEU A 162 8.32 3.18 -7.89
CA LEU A 162 8.63 3.39 -9.31
C LEU A 162 10.07 2.98 -9.64
N THR A 163 10.41 1.71 -9.40
CA THR A 163 11.73 1.17 -9.81
C THR A 163 11.70 0.46 -11.15
N LYS A 164 10.51 0.03 -11.59
CA LYS A 164 10.28 -0.67 -12.85
C LYS A 164 8.83 -0.49 -13.32
N PRO A 165 8.52 -0.69 -14.62
CA PRO A 165 7.14 -0.77 -15.07
C PRO A 165 6.37 -1.82 -14.27
N GLN A 166 5.11 -1.52 -13.96
CA GLN A 166 4.28 -2.44 -13.19
C GLN A 166 3.91 -3.65 -14.03
N VAL A 167 4.11 -4.85 -13.47
CA VAL A 167 3.69 -6.11 -14.09
C VAL A 167 2.16 -6.27 -14.03
N THR A 168 1.52 -5.68 -13.01
CA THR A 168 0.08 -5.71 -12.83
C THR A 168 -0.39 -4.35 -12.31
N PRO A 169 -1.47 -3.77 -12.86
CA PRO A 169 -2.05 -2.54 -12.35
C PRO A 169 -2.35 -2.63 -10.86
N ARG A 170 -2.12 -1.54 -10.12
CA ARG A 170 -2.61 -1.48 -8.74
C ARG A 170 -4.10 -1.19 -8.73
N VAL A 171 -4.82 -1.91 -7.91
CA VAL A 171 -6.26 -1.73 -7.76
C VAL A 171 -6.54 -0.74 -6.62
N MET A 172 -7.32 0.28 -6.93
CA MET A 172 -7.95 1.19 -5.98
C MET A 172 -9.43 0.82 -5.88
N LYS A 173 -9.83 0.32 -4.71
CA LYS A 173 -11.20 -0.07 -4.41
C LYS A 173 -11.92 1.10 -3.75
N CYS A 174 -13.06 1.48 -4.29
CA CYS A 174 -13.89 2.57 -3.81
C CYS A 174 -15.25 2.02 -3.39
N ALA A 175 -15.72 2.47 -2.23
CA ALA A 175 -17.04 2.13 -1.71
C ALA A 175 -17.76 3.41 -1.26
N LEU A 176 -19.09 3.31 -1.10
CA LEU A 176 -19.85 4.37 -0.44
C LEU A 176 -19.27 4.63 0.96
N LYS A 177 -19.00 5.89 1.27
CA LYS A 177 -18.49 6.26 2.58
C LYS A 177 -19.55 5.96 3.65
N ALA A 178 -19.14 5.33 4.74
CA ALA A 178 -20.03 5.08 5.87
C ALA A 178 -20.44 6.42 6.53
N PRO A 179 -21.70 6.54 7.00
CA PRO A 179 -22.18 7.73 7.70
C PRO A 179 -21.45 7.99 9.03
#